data_AF-A0A9N9HII1-F1
#
_entry.id   AF-A0A9N9HII1-F1
#
_cell.length_a   1.000
_cell.length_b   1.000
_cell.length_c   1.000
_cell.angle_alpha   90.00
_cell.angle_beta   90.00
_cell.angle_gamma   90.00
#
_symmetry.space_group_name_H-M   'P 1'
#
loop_
_entity.id
_entity.type
_entity.pdbx_description
1 polymer ?
#
loop_
_entity_poly.entity_id
_entity_poly.type
_entity_poly.pdbx_seq_one_letter_code
_entity_poly.pdbx_strand_id
1 'polypeptide(L)' 'MQDITWKMIESAQIKIIKEAFRLRYRKDSKLISEYAGYVKNLRNAENQDEYIKYTAITLFPNDEAYNKRMSRYRKWYQ' A
#
# COMPACT_ATOMS: atom_id res chain seq x y z
N MET A 1 11.62 18.37 3.64
CA MET A 1 10.51 17.40 3.79
C MET A 1 11.13 16.05 4.10
N GLN A 2 10.64 15.34 5.11
CA GLN A 2 11.14 13.99 5.39
C GLN A 2 10.49 13.02 4.39
N ASP A 3 11.30 12.29 3.64
CA ASP A 3 10.80 11.32 2.66
C ASP A 3 10.02 10.22 3.39
N ILE A 4 8.84 9.89 2.88
CA ILE A 4 8.02 8.79 3.40
C ILE A 4 8.71 7.48 2.99
N THR A 5 9.17 6.72 3.98
CA THR A 5 9.82 5.41 3.77
C THR A 5 8.84 4.25 3.96
N TRP A 6 9.16 3.10 3.39
CA TRP A 6 8.37 1.88 3.58
C TRP A 6 8.15 1.50 5.06
N LYS A 7 9.13 1.76 5.94
CA LYS A 7 9.02 1.49 7.39
C LYS A 7 7.95 2.34 8.06
N MET A 8 7.80 3.60 7.62
CA MET A 8 6.76 4.49 8.13
C MET A 8 5.37 4.00 7.73
N ILE A 9 5.22 3.56 6.47
CA ILE A 9 3.98 2.98 5.96
C ILE A 9 3.63 1.67 6.68
N GLU A 10 4.60 0.77 6.85
CA GLU A 10 4.41 -0.48 7.59
C GLU A 10 3.95 -0.21 9.03
N SER A 11 4.64 0.72 9.73
CA SER A 11 4.31 1.09 11.10
C SER A 11 2.89 1.67 11.22
N ALA A 12 2.47 2.48 10.26
CA ALA A 12 1.12 3.03 10.19
C ALA A 12 0.06 1.93 9.99
N GLN A 13 0.29 0.99 9.06
CA GLN A 13 -0.60 -0.15 8.82
C GLN A 13 -0.73 -1.04 10.07
N ILE A 14 0.38 -1.33 10.76
CA ILE A 14 0.35 -2.09 12.02
C ILE A 14 -0.43 -1.34 13.10
N LYS A 15 -0.28 -0.01 13.20
CA LYS A 15 -1.03 0.80 14.16
C LYS A 15 -2.54 0.72 13.89
N ILE A 16 -2.97 0.77 12.63
CA ILE A 16 -4.39 0.60 12.26
C ILE A 16 -4.92 -0.75 12.70
N ILE A 17 -4.17 -1.84 12.46
CA ILE A 17 -4.55 -3.19 12.89
C ILE A 17 -4.68 -3.26 14.43
N LYS A 18 -3.72 -2.68 15.16
CA LYS A 18 -3.75 -2.66 16.63
C LYS A 18 -4.97 -1.90 17.17
N GLU A 19 -5.29 -0.74 16.60
CA GLU A 19 -6.48 0.03 16.99
C GLU A 19 -7.78 -0.70 16.62
N ALA A 20 -7.82 -1.40 15.48
CA ALA A 20 -8.96 -2.24 15.13
C ALA A 20 -9.22 -3.34 16.17
N PHE A 21 -8.15 -4.02 16.63
CA PHE A 21 -8.30 -4.98 17.72
C PHE A 21 -8.74 -4.32 19.04
N ARG A 22 -8.22 -3.13 19.36
CA ARG A 22 -8.65 -2.35 20.54
C ARG A 22 -10.16 -2.03 20.48
N LEU A 23 -10.68 -1.76 19.29
CA LEU A 23 -12.10 -1.52 19.01
C LEU A 23 -12.92 -2.80 18.84
N ARG A 24 -12.37 -3.98 19.18
CA ARG A 24 -13.03 -5.30 19.12
C ARG A 24 -13.46 -5.75 17.72
N TYR A 25 -12.80 -5.28 16.66
CA TYR A 25 -12.99 -5.87 15.34
C TYR A 25 -12.53 -7.33 15.36
N ARG A 26 -13.28 -8.20 14.68
CA ARG A 26 -12.92 -9.62 14.54
C ARG A 26 -11.71 -9.77 13.63
N LYS A 27 -10.88 -10.78 13.89
CA LYS A 27 -9.66 -11.06 13.11
C LYS A 27 -9.93 -11.30 11.61
N ASP A 28 -11.07 -11.86 11.29
CA ASP A 28 -11.58 -12.12 9.94
C ASP A 28 -12.34 -10.94 9.34
N SER A 29 -12.44 -9.81 10.05
CA SER A 29 -13.04 -8.61 9.48
C SER A 29 -12.29 -8.14 8.24
N LYS A 30 -13.03 -7.59 7.29
CA LYS A 30 -12.48 -7.04 6.05
C LYS A 30 -11.34 -6.04 6.32
N LEU A 31 -11.52 -5.15 7.31
CA LEU A 31 -10.50 -4.18 7.69
C LEU A 31 -9.20 -4.86 8.15
N ILE A 32 -9.26 -5.82 9.08
CA ILE A 32 -8.05 -6.47 9.57
C ILE A 32 -7.37 -7.29 8.47
N SER A 33 -8.15 -8.04 7.69
CA SER A 33 -7.62 -8.87 6.61
C SER A 33 -6.97 -8.05 5.48
N GLU A 34 -7.55 -6.92 5.08
CA GLU A 34 -6.98 -6.02 4.08
C GLU A 34 -5.64 -5.42 4.55
N TYR A 35 -5.61 -4.82 5.75
CA TYR A 35 -4.38 -4.21 6.26
C TYR A 35 -3.28 -5.23 6.55
N ALA A 36 -3.63 -6.42 7.03
CA ALA A 36 -2.67 -7.51 7.18
C ALA A 36 -2.13 -7.95 5.81
N GLY A 37 -2.98 -7.97 4.77
CA GLY A 37 -2.59 -8.20 3.38
C GLY A 37 -1.60 -7.16 2.88
N TYR A 38 -1.83 -5.87 3.13
CA TYR A 38 -0.89 -4.81 2.75
C TYR A 38 0.48 -4.97 3.41
N VAL A 39 0.53 -5.27 4.71
CA VAL A 39 1.79 -5.53 5.42
C VAL A 39 2.51 -6.74 4.84
N LYS A 40 1.78 -7.83 4.57
CA LYS A 40 2.33 -9.05 3.97
C LYS A 40 2.95 -8.76 2.60
N ASN A 41 2.22 -8.08 1.72
CA ASN A 41 2.69 -7.76 0.38
C ASN A 41 3.89 -6.81 0.41
N LEU A 42 3.87 -5.81 1.30
CA LEU A 42 4.98 -4.89 1.49
C LEU A 42 6.27 -5.62 1.91
N ARG A 43 6.19 -6.54 2.88
CA ARG A 43 7.34 -7.32 3.35
C ARG A 43 7.93 -8.24 2.28
N ASN A 44 7.08 -8.74 1.39
CA ASN A 44 7.46 -9.67 0.33
C ASN A 44 7.92 -8.97 -0.96
N ALA A 45 7.83 -7.64 -1.04
CA ALA A 45 8.25 -6.90 -2.21
C ALA A 45 9.79 -6.91 -2.35
N GLU A 46 10.29 -7.09 -3.58
CA GLU A 46 11.73 -7.00 -3.89
C GLU A 46 12.30 -5.63 -3.55
N ASN A 47 11.50 -4.58 -3.75
CA ASN A 47 11.82 -3.21 -3.36
C ASN A 47 10.60 -2.58 -2.67
N GLN A 48 10.68 -2.44 -1.35
CA GLN A 48 9.55 -1.96 -0.55
C GLN A 48 9.23 -0.49 -0.81
N ASP A 49 10.24 0.35 -1.05
CA ASP A 49 10.04 1.78 -1.34
C ASP A 49 9.42 2.00 -2.72
N GLU A 50 9.77 1.20 -3.72
CA GLU A 50 9.09 1.23 -5.02
C GLU A 50 7.67 0.67 -4.93
N TYR A 51 7.47 -0.41 -4.17
CA TYR A 51 6.16 -0.99 -3.95
C TYR A 51 5.17 0.00 -3.31
N ILE A 52 5.57 0.76 -2.29
CA ILE A 52 4.66 1.76 -1.68
C ILE A 52 4.29 2.86 -2.68
N LYS A 53 5.23 3.31 -3.53
CA LYS A 53 4.99 4.34 -4.54
C LYS A 53 4.00 3.85 -5.59
N TYR A 54 4.22 2.64 -6.11
CA TYR A 54 3.33 2.00 -7.06
C TYR A 54 1.92 1.77 -6.48
N THR A 55 1.86 1.28 -5.25
CA THR A 55 0.60 1.02 -4.54
C THR A 55 -0.18 2.32 -4.31
N ALA A 56 0.49 3.40 -3.89
CA ALA A 56 -0.13 4.70 -3.69
C ALA A 56 -0.71 5.28 -5.00
N ILE A 57 0.05 5.21 -6.09
CA ILE A 57 -0.41 5.59 -7.45
C ILE A 57 -1.64 4.77 -7.87
N THR A 58 -1.69 3.49 -7.51
CA THR A 58 -2.77 2.58 -7.89
C THR A 58 -4.04 2.82 -7.09
N LEU A 59 -3.92 3.07 -5.78
CA LEU A 59 -5.05 3.28 -4.87
C LEU A 59 -5.63 4.71 -4.95
N PHE A 60 -4.77 5.69 -5.19
CA PHE A 60 -5.13 7.10 -5.24
C PHE A 60 -4.64 7.72 -6.56
N PRO A 61 -5.18 7.29 -7.70
CA PRO A 61 -4.79 7.84 -8.99
C PRO A 61 -5.19 9.33 -9.03
N ASN A 62 -4.20 10.20 -9.21
CA ASN A 62 -4.40 11.55 -9.73
C ASN A 62 -4.10 11.55 -11.24
N ASP A 63 -4.40 12.64 -11.94
CA ASP A 63 -4.25 12.70 -13.40
C ASP A 63 -2.81 12.38 -13.85
N GLU A 64 -1.81 12.82 -13.09
CA GLU A 64 -0.41 12.56 -13.38
C GLU A 64 -0.03 11.07 -13.18
N ALA A 65 -0.49 10.47 -12.09
CA ALA A 65 -0.33 9.05 -11.77
C ALA A 65 -1.02 8.15 -12.81
N TYR A 66 -2.23 8.53 -13.22
CA TYR A 66 -2.99 7.86 -14.27
C TYR A 66 -2.24 7.88 -15.61
N ASN A 67 -1.76 9.06 -16.03
CA ASN A 67 -1.00 9.22 -17.28
C ASN A 67 0.31 8.42 -17.27
N LYS A 68 1.04 8.41 -16.14
CA LYS A 68 2.27 7.62 -15.98
C LYS A 68 2.01 6.11 -16.03
N ARG A 69 0.92 5.64 -15.42
CA ARG A 69 0.48 4.24 -15.50
C ARG A 69 0.12 3.86 -16.94
N MET A 70 -0.65 4.70 -17.63
CA MET A 70 -1.11 4.42 -18.99
C MET A 70 0.05 4.40 -20.01
N SER A 71 1.08 5.23 -19.80
CA SER A 71 2.33 5.19 -20.57
C SER A 71 3.09 3.87 -20.40
N ARG A 72 3.23 3.38 -19.16
CA ARG A 72 3.86 2.07 -18.88
C ARG A 72 3.07 0.91 -19.48
N TYR A 73 1.74 0.94 -19.37
CA TYR A 73 0.86 -0.08 -19.94
C TYR A 73 0.98 -0.16 -21.46
N ARG A 74 0.94 0.99 -22.15
CA ARG A 74 1.10 1.06 -23.62
C ARG A 74 2.44 0.47 -24.10
N LYS A 75 3.54 0.74 -23.39
CA LYS A 75 4.87 0.18 -23.72
C LYS A 75 4.97 -1.33 -23.56
N TRP A 76 4.14 -1.94 -22.72
CA TRP A 76 4.15 -3.38 -22.47
C TRP A 76 3.38 -4.19 -23.54
N TYR A 77 2.46 -3.54 -24.25
CA TYR A 77 1.64 -4.15 -25.31
C TYR A 77 2.07 -3.71 -26.72
N GLN A 78 3.23 -3.06 -26.84
CA GLN A 78 3.95 -2.82 -28.09
C GLN A 78 5.08 -3.83 -28.24
#